data_AF-R1G7D8-F1
#
_entry.id   AF-R1G7D8-F1
#
_cell.length_a   1.000
_cell.length_b   1.000
_cell.length_c   1.000
_cell.angle_alpha   90.00
_cell.angle_beta   90.00
_cell.angle_gamma   90.00
#
_symmetry.space_group_name_H-M   'P 1'
#
loop_
_entity.id
_entity.type
_entity.pdbx_description
1 polymer ?
#
loop_
_entity_poly.entity_id
_entity_poly.type
_entity_poly.pdbx_seq_one_letter_code
_entity_poly.pdbx_strand_id
1 'polypeptide(L)'
;MSPSSSRVPPLLQPYLHLPPASSLHLLTSVLGASTNWLVIRYLCSAFARSDARKPAAITDGDDSGLGAQDDDVAVILVSFLRDWDFWKTEGRRAGV
;
A
#
# COMPACT_ATOMS: atom_id res chain seq x y z
N MET A 1 -9.81 23.96 -13.02
CA MET A 1 -9.84 23.53 -11.61
C MET A 1 -8.65 22.63 -11.36
N SER A 2 -7.71 23.08 -10.55
CA SER A 2 -6.45 22.37 -10.26
C SER A 2 -6.73 21.05 -9.52
N PRO A 3 -6.07 19.92 -9.85
CA PRO A 3 -6.32 18.65 -9.18
C PRO A 3 -5.59 18.62 -7.83
N SER A 4 -6.16 19.25 -6.80
CA SER A 4 -5.56 19.29 -5.47
C SER A 4 -6.23 18.28 -4.53
N SER A 5 -5.77 17.01 -4.54
CA SER A 5 -5.81 16.10 -3.37
C SER A 5 -5.24 14.69 -3.68
N SER A 6 -4.04 14.55 -4.28
CA SER A 6 -3.42 13.22 -4.43
C SER A 6 -2.37 12.90 -3.35
N ARG A 7 -1.97 13.87 -2.53
CA ARG A 7 -0.92 13.66 -1.53
C ARG A 7 -1.51 13.27 -0.19
N VAL A 8 -1.04 12.14 0.32
CA VAL A 8 -1.27 11.71 1.69
C VAL A 8 -0.80 12.83 2.63
N PRO A 9 -1.60 13.23 3.64
CA PRO A 9 -1.15 14.17 4.66
C PRO A 9 0.18 13.71 5.29
N PRO A 10 1.20 14.57 5.42
CA PRO A 10 2.53 14.15 5.89
C PRO A 10 2.51 13.43 7.24
N LEU A 11 1.59 13.81 8.13
CA LEU A 11 1.40 13.17 9.44
C LEU A 11 0.90 11.72 9.34
N LEU A 12 0.25 11.34 8.25
CA LEU A 12 -0.25 9.99 8.02
C LEU A 12 0.76 9.10 7.29
N GLN A 13 1.77 9.70 6.66
CA GLN A 13 2.74 8.98 5.84
C GLN A 13 3.52 7.88 6.60
N PRO A 14 3.93 8.06 7.87
CA PRO A 14 4.59 6.99 8.63
C PRO A 14 3.72 5.75 8.83
N TYR A 15 2.39 5.93 8.92
CA TYR A 15 1.41 4.87 9.17
C TYR A 15 0.98 4.13 7.89
N LEU A 16 1.45 4.55 6.72
CA LEU A 16 1.22 3.84 5.46
C LEU A 16 2.27 2.78 5.17
N HIS A 17 3.34 2.70 5.95
CA HIS A 17 4.33 1.65 5.76
C HIS A 17 3.80 0.31 6.27
N LEU A 18 4.27 -0.77 5.62
CA LEU A 18 4.07 -2.12 6.14
C LEU A 18 4.63 -2.16 7.57
N PRO A 19 3.80 -2.49 8.57
CA PRO A 19 4.22 -2.46 9.95
C PRO A 19 5.07 -3.68 10.31
N PRO A 20 5.72 -3.66 11.48
CA PRO A 20 6.42 -4.82 11.99
C PRO A 20 5.53 -6.06 12.04
N ALA A 21 6.14 -7.24 11.99
CA ALA A 21 5.42 -8.50 12.17
C ALA A 21 4.58 -8.45 13.46
N SER A 22 3.38 -9.06 13.44
CA SER A 22 2.43 -9.11 14.56
C SER A 22 1.90 -7.77 15.10
N SER A 23 1.75 -6.76 14.22
CA SER A 23 1.17 -5.46 14.57
C SER A 23 -0.31 -5.38 14.21
N LEU A 24 -1.02 -4.44 14.86
CA LEU A 24 -2.43 -4.16 14.59
C LEU A 24 -2.64 -2.66 14.41
N HIS A 25 -3.17 -2.27 13.26
CA HIS A 25 -3.63 -0.91 12.99
C HIS A 25 -5.15 -0.82 13.13
N LEU A 26 -5.62 0.09 13.98
CA LEU A 26 -7.04 0.39 14.11
C LEU A 26 -7.36 1.71 13.40
N LEU A 27 -8.19 1.63 12.35
CA LEU A 27 -8.71 2.79 11.65
C LEU A 27 -10.20 2.94 11.97
N THR A 28 -10.58 4.08 12.54
CA THR A 28 -11.97 4.43 12.83
C THR A 28 -12.41 5.62 11.99
N SER A 29 -13.64 5.60 11.51
CA SER A 29 -14.26 6.70 10.74
C SER A 29 -15.57 7.13 11.37
N VAL A 30 -15.97 8.37 11.13
CA VAL A 30 -17.31 8.88 11.48
C VAL A 30 -18.16 9.08 10.22
N LEU A 31 -19.46 9.23 10.41
CA LEU A 31 -20.38 9.54 9.31
C LEU A 31 -19.96 10.85 8.63
N GLY A 32 -19.75 10.82 7.31
CA GLY A 32 -19.26 11.97 6.53
C GLY A 32 -17.74 12.07 6.38
N ALA A 33 -16.95 11.27 7.12
CA ALA A 33 -15.49 11.24 7.02
C ALA A 33 -14.97 9.79 6.97
N SER A 34 -15.09 9.16 5.81
CA SER A 34 -14.65 7.78 5.58
C SER A 34 -13.12 7.65 5.52
N THR A 35 -12.59 6.56 6.06
CA THR A 35 -11.16 6.18 6.02
C THR A 35 -10.82 5.23 4.86
N ASN A 36 -11.77 4.90 3.98
CA ASN A 36 -11.54 3.97 2.85
C ASN A 36 -10.37 4.40 1.94
N TRP A 37 -10.23 5.72 1.72
CA TRP A 37 -9.12 6.26 0.92
C TRP A 37 -7.76 5.94 1.56
N LEU A 38 -7.68 5.88 2.89
CA LEU A 38 -6.45 5.58 3.61
C LEU A 38 -6.12 4.08 3.53
N VAL A 39 -7.14 3.22 3.54
CA VAL A 39 -6.99 1.78 3.28
C VAL A 39 -6.39 1.55 1.90
N ILE A 40 -6.94 2.19 0.85
CA ILE A 40 -6.39 2.08 -0.51
C ILE A 40 -4.92 2.52 -0.54
N ARG A 41 -4.59 3.67 0.07
CA ARG A 41 -3.20 4.18 0.12
C ARG A 41 -2.25 3.22 0.84
N TYR A 42 -2.71 2.59 1.93
CA TYR A 42 -1.96 1.59 2.68
C TYR A 42 -1.69 0.32 1.85
N LEU A 43 -2.68 -0.13 1.08
CA LEU A 43 -2.50 -1.26 0.16
C LEU A 43 -1.51 -0.92 -0.95
N CYS A 44 -1.66 0.25 -1.58
CA CYS A 44 -0.76 0.69 -2.63
C CYS A 44 0.69 0.84 -2.15
N SER A 45 0.92 1.39 -0.95
CA SER A 45 2.27 1.51 -0.38
C SER A 45 2.89 0.16 -0.02
N ALA A 46 2.07 -0.83 0.39
CA ALA A 46 2.53 -2.18 0.63
C ALA A 46 3.04 -2.85 -0.66
N PHE A 47 2.30 -2.71 -1.77
CA PHE A 47 2.69 -3.29 -3.06
C PHE A 47 3.82 -2.54 -3.78
N ALA A 48 3.84 -1.20 -3.75
CA ALA A 48 4.85 -0.40 -4.44
C ALA A 48 6.30 -0.67 -3.95
N ARG A 49 6.46 -1.11 -2.70
CA ARG A 49 7.77 -1.49 -2.15
C ARG A 49 8.25 -2.84 -2.68
N SER A 50 7.34 -3.72 -3.08
CA SER A 50 7.67 -4.98 -3.76
C SER A 50 8.31 -4.68 -5.12
N ASP A 51 7.71 -3.78 -5.90
CA ASP A 51 8.18 -3.44 -7.25
C ASP A 51 9.53 -2.70 -7.25
N ALA A 52 9.74 -1.78 -6.29
CA ALA A 52 10.98 -1.01 -6.19
C ALA A 52 12.20 -1.83 -5.74
N ARG A 53 11.99 -3.03 -5.19
CA ARG A 53 13.06 -3.92 -4.71
C ARG A 53 13.52 -4.93 -5.76
N LYS A 54 12.80 -5.06 -6.88
CA LYS A 54 13.18 -5.92 -8.00
C LYS A 54 14.43 -5.33 -8.66
N PRO A 55 15.63 -5.93 -8.53
CA PRO A 55 16.79 -5.42 -9.22
C PRO A 55 16.53 -5.55 -10.72
N ALA A 56 16.79 -4.48 -11.48
CA ALA A 56 17.00 -4.65 -12.91
C ALA A 56 18.06 -5.74 -13.07
N ALA A 57 17.75 -6.78 -13.83
CA ALA A 57 18.67 -7.87 -14.10
C ALA A 57 19.96 -7.29 -14.72
N ILE A 58 20.98 -7.09 -13.89
CA ILE A 58 22.34 -6.85 -14.34
C ILE A 58 22.97 -8.24 -14.38
N THR A 59 23.21 -8.69 -15.61
CA THR A 59 24.08 -9.80 -15.94
C THR A 59 25.49 -9.55 -15.40
N ASP A 60 26.11 -10.64 -14.97
CA ASP A 60 27.54 -10.86 -14.71
C ASP A 60 28.08 -10.51 -13.32
N GLY A 61 28.00 -11.53 -12.45
CA GLY A 61 29.16 -12.07 -11.72
C GLY A 61 29.67 -11.29 -10.51
N ASP A 62 29.23 -11.67 -9.32
CA ASP A 62 30.10 -12.10 -8.21
C ASP A 62 29.26 -12.70 -7.08
N ASP A 63 29.72 -13.82 -6.54
CA ASP A 63 29.09 -14.60 -5.47
C ASP A 63 29.49 -14.00 -4.12
N SER A 64 28.67 -13.11 -3.56
CA SER A 64 28.63 -12.90 -2.10
C SER A 64 27.43 -12.06 -1.67
N GLY A 65 26.62 -12.61 -0.76
CA GLY A 65 25.71 -11.83 0.07
C GLY A 65 24.28 -12.32 0.08
N LEU A 66 24.01 -13.26 1.00
CA LEU A 66 22.76 -13.43 1.74
C LEU A 66 21.51 -12.97 0.99
N GLY A 67 20.93 -13.90 0.22
CA GLY A 67 19.71 -13.71 -0.55
C GLY A 67 18.68 -12.93 0.27
N ALA A 68 18.48 -11.67 -0.13
CA ALA A 68 17.34 -10.89 0.27
C ALA A 68 16.12 -11.68 -0.20
N GLN A 69 15.52 -12.42 0.72
CA GLN A 69 14.29 -13.14 0.50
C GLN A 69 13.31 -12.16 -0.13
N ASP A 70 12.86 -12.52 -1.33
CA ASP A 70 11.85 -11.81 -2.09
C ASP A 70 10.56 -11.95 -1.26
N ASP A 71 10.39 -11.05 -0.28
CA ASP A 71 9.23 -11.02 0.58
C ASP A 71 8.06 -10.47 -0.25
N ASP A 72 7.54 -11.31 -1.15
CA ASP A 72 6.35 -11.03 -1.92
C ASP A 72 5.21 -10.66 -0.96
N VAL A 73 4.78 -9.40 -1.03
CA VAL A 73 3.73 -8.89 -0.15
C VAL A 73 2.38 -9.37 -0.68
N ALA A 74 1.79 -10.36 0.01
CA ALA A 74 0.42 -10.79 -0.22
C ALA A 74 -0.55 -10.09 0.75
N VAL A 75 -1.71 -9.66 0.25
CA VAL A 75 -2.75 -9.01 1.06
C VAL A 75 -4.08 -9.74 0.89
N ILE A 76 -4.76 -9.99 2.01
CA ILE A 76 -6.16 -10.42 2.03
C ILE A 76 -7.02 -9.23 2.48
N LEU A 77 -7.88 -8.74 1.59
CA LEU A 77 -8.86 -7.70 1.89
C LEU A 77 -10.22 -8.35 2.17
N VAL A 78 -10.73 -8.17 3.39
CA VAL A 78 -12.08 -8.62 3.78
C VAL A 78 -12.93 -7.39 4.08
N SER A 79 -14.11 -7.31 3.46
CA SER A 79 -15.04 -6.19 3.64
C SER A 79 -16.47 -6.67 3.74
N PHE A 80 -17.20 -6.18 4.75
CA PHE A 80 -18.61 -6.51 4.96
C PHE A 80 -19.56 -5.40 4.50
N LEU A 81 -19.06 -4.16 4.37
CA LEU A 81 -19.88 -2.98 4.05
C LEU A 81 -19.77 -2.55 2.60
N ARG A 82 -18.76 -3.02 1.86
CA ARG A 82 -18.49 -2.64 0.48
C ARG A 82 -18.08 -3.87 -0.32
N ASP A 83 -18.54 -3.91 -1.56
CA ASP A 83 -18.20 -4.97 -2.50
C ASP A 83 -16.86 -4.72 -3.19
N TRP A 84 -16.46 -5.69 -4.02
CA TRP A 84 -15.22 -5.62 -4.78
C TRP A 84 -15.19 -4.46 -5.78
N ASP A 85 -16.30 -4.18 -6.45
CA ASP A 85 -16.37 -3.13 -7.48
C ASP A 85 -16.16 -1.73 -6.89
N PHE A 86 -16.64 -1.50 -5.67
CA PHE A 86 -16.33 -0.31 -4.90
C PHE A 86 -14.81 -0.16 -4.71
N TRP A 87 -14.12 -1.17 -4.18
CA TRP A 87 -12.68 -1.11 -3.91
C TRP A 87 -11.85 -0.97 -5.18
N LYS A 88 -12.23 -1.65 -6.26
CA LYS A 88 -11.57 -1.53 -7.57
C LYS A 88 -11.71 -0.13 -8.16
N THR A 89 -12.84 0.53 -7.91
CA THR A 89 -13.07 1.91 -8.38
C THR A 89 -12.28 2.91 -7.54
N GLU A 90 -12.29 2.77 -6.22
CA GLU A 90 -11.50 3.63 -5.32
C GLU A 90 -9.99 3.46 -5.55
N GLY A 91 -9.52 2.24 -5.81
CA GLY A 91 -8.13 1.96 -6.19
C GLY A 91 -7.70 2.72 -7.45
N ARG A 92 -8.52 2.67 -8.52
CA ARG A 92 -8.26 3.42 -9.76
C ARG A 92 -8.23 4.94 -9.55
N ARG A 93 -9.05 5.46 -8.63
CA ARG A 93 -9.08 6.90 -8.29
C ARG A 93 -7.85 7.36 -7.51
N ALA A 94 -7.17 6.46 -6.81
CA ALA A 94 -5.99 6.79 -6.02
C ALA A 94 -4.74 7.12 -6.86
N GLY A 95 -4.78 6.88 -8.18
CA GLY A 95 -3.72 7.28 -9.10
C GLY A 95 -2.48 6.39 -9.04
N VAL A 96 -2.70 5.08 -8.92
CA VAL A 96 -1.73 4.05 -9.33
C VAL A 96 -2.09 3.59 -10.73
#